data_AF-A0AAW6DG17-F1
#
_entry.id   AF-A0AAW6DG17-F1
#
_cell.length_a   1.000
_cell.length_b   1.000
_cell.length_c   1.000
_cell.angle_alpha   90.00
_cell.angle_beta   90.00
_cell.angle_gamma   90.00
#
_symmetry.space_group_name_H-M   'P 1'
#
loop_
_entity.id
_entity.type
_entity.pdbx_description
1 polymer ?
#
loop_
_entity_poly.entity_id
_entity_poly.type
_entity_poly.pdbx_seq_one_letter_code
_entity_poly.pdbx_strand_id
1 'polypeptide(L)'
;MNVNILVDFKENGRDKNEPHIVCGVRDEITAGKVVKKKLESRGCKVQCLTVIEGIWTLEQLHDMANYGDYLDKVNHKIIYLSDEMIEYFRSIHNNPDAANKIRAELSERIRER
;
A
#
# COMPACT_ATOMS: atom_id res chain seq x y z
N MET A 1 4.29 15.65 13.67
CA MET A 1 2.99 14.97 13.48
C MET A 1 3.21 13.46 13.47
N ASN A 2 2.13 12.67 13.54
CA ASN A 2 2.15 11.23 13.29
C ASN A 2 1.54 10.97 11.91
N VAL A 3 2.14 10.08 11.13
CA VAL A 3 1.68 9.73 9.79
C VAL A 3 1.52 8.21 9.69
N ASN A 4 0.32 7.76 9.32
CA ASN A 4 0.05 6.35 9.07
C ASN A 4 0.32 6.05 7.60
N ILE A 5 1.11 5.02 7.33
CA ILE A 5 1.51 4.63 5.98
C ILE A 5 1.24 3.14 5.81
N LEU A 6 0.52 2.78 4.75
CA LEU A 6 0.47 1.43 4.23
C LEU A 6 1.46 1.33 3.09
N VAL A 7 2.27 0.28 3.09
CA VAL A 7 3.29 0.03 2.06
C VAL A 7 3.06 -1.28 1.39
N ASP A 8 3.07 -1.23 0.05
CA ASP A 8 3.21 -2.40 -0.82
C ASP A 8 4.65 -2.47 -1.31
N PHE A 9 5.28 -3.64 -1.20
CA PHE A 9 6.67 -3.85 -1.59
C PHE A 9 6.92 -5.30 -2.02
N LYS A 10 8.02 -5.51 -2.74
CA LYS A 10 8.52 -6.84 -3.08
C LYS A 10 9.71 -7.19 -2.20
N GLU A 11 9.67 -8.36 -1.57
CA GLU A 11 10.82 -8.96 -0.87
C GLU A 11 11.10 -10.32 -1.52
N ASN A 12 12.29 -10.48 -2.11
CA ASN A 12 12.66 -11.67 -2.89
C ASN A 12 11.66 -12.03 -4.00
N GLY A 13 11.13 -11.00 -4.69
CA GLY A 13 10.18 -11.15 -5.80
C GLY A 13 8.73 -11.47 -5.38
N ARG A 14 8.44 -11.56 -4.07
CA ARG A 14 7.08 -11.77 -3.56
C ARG A 14 6.48 -10.47 -3.05
N ASP A 15 5.22 -10.23 -3.39
CA ASP A 15 4.47 -9.08 -2.91
C ASP A 15 4.17 -9.22 -1.41
N LYS A 16 4.37 -8.12 -0.68
CA LYS A 16 4.16 -7.99 0.76
C LYS A 16 3.61 -6.61 1.07
N ASN A 17 2.83 -6.54 2.14
CA ASN A 17 2.26 -5.30 2.63
C ASN A 17 2.67 -5.10 4.11
N GLU A 18 3.06 -3.90 4.51
CA GLU A 18 3.46 -3.60 5.90
C GLU A 18 2.93 -2.21 6.34
N PRO A 19 2.15 -2.14 7.44
CA PRO A 19 1.71 -0.86 8.00
C PRO A 19 2.81 -0.19 8.83
N HIS A 20 2.83 1.13 8.83
CA HIS A 20 3.80 1.95 9.56
C HIS A 20 3.11 3.15 10.20
N ILE A 21 3.46 3.45 11.47
CA ILE A 21 3.14 4.72 12.12
C ILE A 21 4.45 5.48 12.29
N VAL A 22 4.61 6.58 11.58
CA VAL A 22 5.83 7.41 11.61
C VAL A 22 5.60 8.62 12.50
N CYS A 23 6.32 8.69 13.60
CA CYS A 23 6.21 9.76 14.59
C CYS A 23 7.27 10.85 14.36
N GLY A 24 6.97 12.09 14.78
CA GLY A 24 7.96 13.18 14.86
C GLY A 24 8.38 13.79 13.51
N VAL A 25 7.62 13.55 12.45
CA VAL A 25 7.89 14.09 11.11
C VAL A 25 7.18 15.43 10.87
N ARG A 26 7.66 16.18 9.87
CA ARG A 26 7.11 17.48 9.47
C ARG A 26 5.97 17.36 8.47
N ASP A 27 6.04 16.35 7.62
CA ASP A 27 5.12 16.12 6.51
C ASP A 27 5.14 14.64 6.09
N GLU A 28 4.19 14.27 5.26
CA GLU A 28 3.94 12.88 4.84
C GLU A 28 4.96 12.39 3.81
N ILE A 29 5.51 13.29 2.99
CA ILE A 29 6.54 12.94 2.00
C ILE A 29 7.82 12.52 2.73
N THR A 30 8.19 13.25 3.78
CA THR A 30 9.30 12.92 4.67
C THR A 30 9.06 11.59 5.38
N ALA A 31 7.85 11.36 5.89
CA ALA A 31 7.47 10.08 6.48
C ALA A 31 7.62 8.91 5.49
N GLY A 32 7.12 9.09 4.26
CA GLY A 32 7.26 8.12 3.17
C GLY A 32 8.70 7.81 2.81
N LYS A 33 9.57 8.83 2.73
CA LYS A 33 11.01 8.65 2.48
C LYS A 33 11.68 7.82 3.57
N VAL A 34 11.32 8.01 4.83
CA VAL A 34 11.87 7.23 5.96
C VAL A 34 11.48 5.76 5.85
N VAL A 35 10.19 5.47 5.62
CA VAL A 35 9.69 4.10 5.46
C VAL A 35 10.35 3.43 4.23
N LYS A 36 10.37 4.14 3.10
CA LYS A 36 11.00 3.65 1.87
C LYS A 36 12.46 3.28 2.09
N LYS A 37 13.25 4.20 2.66
CA LYS A 37 14.68 3.97 2.95
C LYS A 37 14.89 2.78 3.89
N LYS A 38 14.05 2.63 4.93
CA LYS A 38 14.10 1.50 5.86
C LYS A 38 13.92 0.16 5.11
N LEU A 39 12.92 0.06 4.24
CA LEU A 39 12.64 -1.16 3.49
C LEU A 39 13.70 -1.43 2.41
N GLU A 40 14.11 -0.42 1.66
CA GLU A 40 15.15 -0.58 0.63
C GLU A 40 16.50 -1.00 1.23
N SER A 41 16.83 -0.53 2.45
CA SER A 41 18.04 -0.97 3.16
C SER A 41 18.03 -2.46 3.54
N ARG A 42 16.86 -3.10 3.54
CA ARG A 42 16.69 -4.56 3.75
C ARG A 42 16.71 -5.35 2.45
N GLY A 43 16.89 -4.69 1.30
CA GLY A 43 16.81 -5.32 -0.02
C GLY A 43 15.38 -5.43 -0.58
N CYS A 44 14.39 -4.78 0.04
CA CYS A 44 13.03 -4.73 -0.47
C CYS A 44 12.90 -3.70 -1.60
N LYS A 45 12.01 -3.96 -2.57
CA LYS A 45 11.64 -3.00 -3.61
C LYS A 45 10.26 -2.42 -3.31
N VAL A 46 10.21 -1.17 -2.85
CA VAL A 46 8.94 -0.49 -2.55
C VAL A 46 8.17 -0.19 -3.84
N GLN A 47 6.91 -0.58 -3.86
CA GLN A 47 6.00 -0.47 -5.01
C GLN A 47 5.03 0.70 -4.85
N CYS A 48 4.47 0.88 -3.65
CA CYS A 48 3.50 1.93 -3.33
C CYS A 48 3.68 2.41 -1.89
N LEU A 49 3.46 3.71 -1.66
CA LEU A 49 3.30 4.30 -0.32
C LEU A 49 1.94 5.01 -0.28
N THR A 50 1.05 4.55 0.60
CA THR A 50 -0.28 5.15 0.80
C THR A 50 -0.39 5.70 2.21
N VAL A 51 -0.71 6.99 2.34
CA VAL A 51 -0.97 7.64 3.62
C VAL A 51 -2.44 7.47 3.98
N ILE A 52 -2.71 7.12 5.24
CA ILE A 52 -4.06 7.02 5.80
C ILE A 52 -4.28 8.16 6.81
N GLU A 53 -5.24 9.03 6.53
CA GLU A 53 -5.58 10.15 7.40
C GLU A 53 -6.32 9.68 8.65
N GLY A 54 -6.10 10.37 9.77
CA GLY A 54 -6.75 10.08 11.05
C GLY A 54 -5.84 9.39 12.08
N ILE A 55 -6.47 8.92 13.16
CA ILE A 55 -5.79 8.23 14.27
C ILE A 55 -6.18 6.77 14.19
N TRP A 56 -5.18 5.90 14.00
CA TRP A 56 -5.38 4.47 13.80
C TRP A 56 -4.42 3.68 14.67
N THR A 57 -4.85 2.50 15.09
CA THR A 57 -3.94 1.54 15.73
C THR A 57 -3.14 0.77 14.67
N LEU A 58 -2.01 0.19 15.08
CA LEU A 58 -1.21 -0.63 14.17
C LEU A 58 -1.98 -1.88 13.69
N GLU A 59 -2.84 -2.44 14.54
CA GLU A 59 -3.72 -3.57 14.22
C GLU A 59 -4.72 -3.19 13.11
N GLN A 60 -5.40 -2.04 13.25
CA GLN A 60 -6.33 -1.56 12.21
C GLN A 60 -5.61 -1.31 10.87
N LEU A 61 -4.41 -0.71 10.91
CA LEU A 61 -3.61 -0.49 9.70
C LEU A 61 -3.11 -1.81 9.10
N HIS A 62 -2.80 -2.81 9.91
CA HIS A 62 -2.45 -4.15 9.46
C HIS A 62 -3.61 -4.80 8.70
N ASP A 63 -4.82 -4.68 9.24
CA ASP A 63 -6.01 -5.24 8.60
C ASP A 63 -6.33 -4.53 7.28
N MET A 64 -6.19 -3.19 7.24
CA MET A 64 -6.27 -2.42 6.00
C MET A 64 -5.25 -2.87 4.95
N ALA A 65 -3.98 -3.03 5.34
CA ALA A 65 -2.90 -3.37 4.42
C ALA A 65 -3.03 -4.79 3.82
N ASN A 66 -3.55 -5.75 4.60
CA ASN A 66 -3.53 -7.16 4.22
C ASN A 66 -4.88 -7.69 3.76
N TYR A 67 -5.98 -7.09 4.22
CA TYR A 67 -7.34 -7.56 3.93
C TYR A 67 -8.18 -6.53 3.19
N GLY A 68 -7.73 -5.27 3.13
CA GLY A 68 -8.48 -4.19 2.51
C GLY A 68 -9.67 -3.71 3.33
N ASP A 69 -9.76 -4.13 4.60
CA ASP A 69 -10.82 -3.71 5.51
C ASP A 69 -10.78 -2.18 5.67
N TYR A 70 -11.96 -1.55 5.73
CA TYR A 70 -12.13 -0.11 5.98
C TYR A 70 -11.60 0.84 4.88
N LEU A 71 -11.00 0.36 3.79
CA LEU A 71 -10.45 1.22 2.73
C LEU A 71 -11.51 2.12 2.07
N ASP A 72 -12.78 1.71 2.07
CA ASP A 72 -13.93 2.47 1.57
C ASP A 72 -14.35 3.63 2.49
N LYS A 73 -13.89 3.61 3.75
CA LYS A 73 -14.29 4.55 4.82
C LYS A 73 -13.16 5.47 5.26
N VAL A 74 -11.98 5.37 4.64
CA VAL A 74 -10.80 6.16 5.01
C VAL A 74 -10.36 7.08 3.89
N ASN A 75 -10.06 8.31 4.26
CA ASN A 75 -9.34 9.23 3.39
C ASN A 75 -7.89 8.73 3.29
N HIS A 76 -7.47 8.43 2.07
CA HIS A 76 -6.14 7.97 1.78
C HIS A 76 -5.57 8.69 0.57
N LYS A 77 -4.24 8.77 0.51
CA LYS A 77 -3.54 9.35 -0.64
C LYS A 77 -2.25 8.62 -0.92
N ILE A 78 -2.00 8.36 -2.19
CA ILE A 78 -0.77 7.74 -2.66
C ILE A 78 0.29 8.83 -2.76
N ILE A 79 1.38 8.68 -2.04
CA ILE A 79 2.51 9.63 -2.04
C ILE A 79 3.70 9.13 -2.86
N TYR A 80 3.67 7.87 -3.30
CA TYR A 80 4.68 7.26 -4.15
C TYR A 80 4.12 6.05 -4.90
N LEU A 81 4.50 5.94 -6.16
CA LEU A 81 4.35 4.75 -6.99
C LEU A 81 5.69 4.46 -7.68
N SER A 82 6.05 3.19 -7.78
CA SER A 82 7.15 2.74 -8.62
C SER A 82 6.73 2.78 -10.10
N ASP A 83 7.71 2.84 -11.01
CA ASP A 83 7.44 2.77 -12.46
C ASP A 83 6.68 1.49 -12.83
N GLU A 84 7.00 0.38 -12.17
CA GLU A 84 6.34 -0.92 -12.35
C GLU A 84 4.85 -0.86 -11.96
N MET A 85 4.51 -0.22 -10.84
CA MET A 85 3.10 -0.02 -10.45
C MET A 85 2.38 0.95 -11.37
N ILE A 86 3.06 1.98 -11.87
CA ILE A 86 2.48 2.90 -12.85
C ILE A 86 2.14 2.17 -14.15
N GLU A 87 3.04 1.33 -14.66
CA GLU A 87 2.79 0.49 -15.83
C GLU A 87 1.65 -0.50 -15.59
N TYR A 88 1.64 -1.14 -14.42
CA TYR A 88 0.54 -2.03 -14.01
C TYR A 88 -0.81 -1.31 -14.01
N PHE A 89 -0.95 -0.16 -13.34
CA PHE A 89 -2.20 0.60 -13.35
C PHE A 89 -2.62 1.05 -14.75
N ARG A 90 -1.66 1.48 -15.59
CA ARG A 90 -1.93 1.83 -17.00
C ARG A 90 -2.45 0.63 -17.78
N SER A 91 -1.89 -0.57 -17.56
CA SER A 91 -2.34 -1.78 -18.25
C SER A 91 -3.77 -2.18 -17.86
N ILE A 92 -4.17 -1.98 -16.60
CA ILE A 92 -5.53 -2.23 -16.13
C ILE A 92 -6.50 -1.22 -16.72
N HIS A 93 -6.15 0.06 -16.68
CA HIS A 93 -7.04 1.13 -17.16
C HIS A 93 -7.33 1.00 -18.66
N ASN A 94 -6.36 0.52 -19.44
CA ASN A 94 -6.47 0.36 -20.88
C ASN A 94 -6.99 -1.03 -21.31
N ASN A 95 -7.25 -1.96 -20.39
CA ASN A 95 -7.70 -3.31 -20.71
C ASN A 95 -8.84 -3.79 -19.76
N PRO A 96 -10.11 -3.73 -20.19
CA PRO A 96 -11.26 -4.16 -19.42
C PRO A 96 -11.19 -5.63 -18.95
N ASP A 97 -10.58 -6.52 -19.75
CA ASP A 97 -10.47 -7.95 -19.42
C ASP A 97 -9.47 -8.20 -18.28
N ALA A 98 -8.36 -7.45 -18.26
CA ALA A 98 -7.40 -7.50 -17.17
C ALA A 98 -8.01 -7.01 -15.84
N ALA A 99 -8.79 -5.92 -15.90
CA ALA A 99 -9.51 -5.41 -14.74
C ALA A 99 -10.54 -6.41 -14.17
N ASN A 100 -11.28 -7.09 -15.05
CA ASN A 100 -12.25 -8.11 -14.65
C ASN A 100 -11.58 -9.36 -14.05
N LYS A 101 -10.45 -9.80 -14.61
CA LYS A 101 -9.68 -10.92 -14.06
C LYS A 101 -9.14 -10.63 -12.66
N ILE A 102 -8.59 -9.44 -12.45
CA ILE A 102 -8.10 -9.00 -11.13
C ILE A 102 -9.24 -8.92 -10.12
N ARG A 103 -10.41 -8.38 -10.51
CA ARG A 103 -11.61 -8.36 -9.66
C ARG A 103 -12.08 -9.76 -9.28
N ALA A 104 -12.03 -10.72 -10.20
CA ALA A 104 -12.39 -12.11 -9.94
C ALA A 104 -11.41 -12.76 -8.95
N GLU A 105 -10.09 -12.61 -9.17
CA GLU A 105 -9.04 -13.13 -8.27
C GLU A 105 -9.15 -12.52 -6.86
N LEU A 106 -9.42 -11.22 -6.75
CA LEU A 106 -9.68 -10.55 -5.47
C LEU A 106 -10.93 -11.10 -4.78
N SER A 107 -12.00 -11.33 -5.53
CA SER A 107 -13.27 -11.85 -5.00
C SER A 107 -13.14 -13.28 -4.49
N GLU A 108 -12.36 -14.14 -5.17
CA GLU A 108 -12.10 -15.51 -4.70
C GLU A 108 -11.30 -15.52 -3.39
N ARG A 109 -10.25 -14.69 -3.26
CA ARG A 109 -9.47 -14.58 -2.02
C ARG A 109 -10.28 -14.10 -0.82
N ILE A 110 -11.30 -13.27 -1.08
CA ILE A 110 -12.25 -12.81 -0.04
C ILE A 110 -13.25 -13.93 0.33
N ARG A 111 -13.63 -14.79 -0.63
CA ARG A 111 -14.67 -15.81 -0.48
C ARG A 111 -14.20 -17.13 0.12
N GLU A 112 -12.91 -17.45 0.05
CA GLU A 112 -12.31 -18.62 0.73
C GLU A 112 -12.14 -18.42 2.26
N ARG A 113 -12.81 -17.41 2.83
CA ARG A 113 -12.96 -17.16 4.27
C ARG A 113 -14.43 -17.04 4.63
#